data_AF-A0A941W518-F1
#
_entry.id   AF-A0A941W518-F1
#
_cell.length_a   1.000
_cell.length_b   1.000
_cell.length_c   1.000
_cell.angle_alpha   90.00
_cell.angle_beta   90.00
_cell.angle_gamma   90.00
#
_symmetry.space_group_name_H-M   'P 1'
#
loop_
_entity.id
_entity.type
_entity.pdbx_description
1 polymer ?
#
loop_
_entity_poly.entity_id
_entity_poly.type
_entity_poly.pdbx_seq_one_letter_code
_entity_poly.pdbx_strand_id
1 'polypeptide(L)'
;MKRKGKPVRKCHGCILNIGERCAIFDEPHDKWHNSKCSSYNDKELYRKYLEDLEKHPQSDAKIQRKEKAKLHNTEEHHQGNKGRSSN
;
A
#
# COMPACT_ATOMS: atom_id res chain seq x y z
N MET A 1 0.56 0.61 20.01
CA MET A 1 -0.19 -0.57 19.50
C MET A 1 -0.04 -0.61 17.98
N LYS A 2 0.36 -1.76 17.39
CA LYS A 2 0.59 -1.88 15.95
C LYS A 2 -0.74 -1.87 15.18
N ARG A 3 -1.11 -0.75 14.55
CA ARG A 3 -2.09 -0.75 13.46
C ARG A 3 -1.35 -0.49 12.14
N LYS A 4 -0.57 -1.48 11.70
CA LYS A 4 0.08 -1.44 10.38
C LYS A 4 -0.82 -2.19 9.40
N GLY A 5 -1.44 -1.42 8.50
CA GLY A 5 -2.24 -1.94 7.39
C GLY A 5 -3.73 -1.64 7.52
N LYS A 6 -4.36 -1.45 6.35
CA LYS A 6 -5.82 -1.39 6.21
C LYS A 6 -6.49 -2.57 6.91
N PRO A 7 -7.80 -2.51 7.18
CA PRO A 7 -8.58 -3.73 7.24
C PRO A 7 -8.53 -4.41 5.86
N VAL A 8 -7.49 -5.22 5.62
CA VAL A 8 -7.14 -5.84 4.33
C VAL A 8 -8.36 -6.54 3.72
N ARG A 9 -9.17 -7.18 4.57
CA ARG A 9 -10.38 -7.91 4.17
C ARG A 9 -11.51 -7.02 3.63
N LYS A 10 -11.58 -5.73 3.99
CA LYS A 10 -12.73 -4.89 3.65
C LYS A 10 -12.48 -3.91 2.50
N CYS A 11 -11.23 -3.75 2.06
CA CYS A 11 -10.87 -2.86 0.95
C CYS A 11 -10.70 -3.58 -0.39
N HIS A 12 -10.84 -4.92 -0.46
CA HIS A 12 -10.56 -5.71 -1.67
C HIS A 12 -11.34 -5.24 -2.92
N GLY A 13 -12.59 -4.78 -2.75
CA GLY A 13 -13.43 -4.27 -3.84
C GLY A 13 -13.43 -2.75 -4.02
N CYS A 14 -12.52 -2.02 -3.35
CA CYS A 14 -12.47 -0.57 -3.40
C CYS A 14 -11.58 -0.08 -4.55
N ILE A 15 -12.04 0.83 -5.42
CA ILE A 15 -11.24 1.43 -6.50
C ILE A 15 -10.04 2.25 -5.96
N LEU A 16 -10.13 2.75 -4.73
CA LEU A 16 -9.02 3.43 -4.06
C LEU A 16 -8.02 2.44 -3.43
N ASN A 17 -8.22 1.13 -3.62
CA ASN A 17 -7.31 0.10 -3.17
C ASN A 17 -6.21 -0.20 -4.20
N ILE A 18 -5.04 0.42 -4.03
CA ILE A 18 -3.87 0.20 -4.88
C ILE A 18 -2.97 -0.93 -4.35
N GLY A 19 -3.58 -2.00 -3.84
CA GLY A 19 -2.90 -3.16 -3.24
C GLY A 19 -2.53 -2.95 -1.77
N GLU A 20 -1.35 -2.38 -1.50
CA GLU A 20 -0.79 -2.29 -0.14
C GLU A 20 -1.31 -1.08 0.66
N ARG A 21 -1.80 -0.04 -0.02
CA ARG A 21 -2.20 1.25 0.60
C ARG A 21 -3.41 1.88 -0.09
N CYS A 22 -4.01 2.89 0.54
CA CYS A 22 -5.10 3.64 -0.08
C CYS A 22 -4.49 4.69 -1.00
N ALA A 23 -5.17 4.98 -2.11
CA ALA A 23 -4.74 6.04 -3.01
C ALA A 23 -4.76 7.44 -2.35
N ILE A 24 -5.62 7.63 -1.34
CA ILE A 24 -5.94 8.97 -0.79
C ILE A 24 -5.52 9.14 0.67
N PHE A 25 -5.68 8.09 1.48
CA PHE A 25 -5.49 8.18 2.93
C PHE A 25 -4.26 7.38 3.35
N ASP A 26 -3.33 8.04 4.04
CA ASP A 26 -2.16 7.38 4.64
C ASP A 26 -2.57 6.41 5.74
N GLU A 27 -3.64 6.76 6.48
CA GLU A 27 -4.25 5.91 7.51
C GLU A 27 -5.71 5.57 7.16
N PRO A 28 -5.94 4.56 6.30
CA PRO A 28 -7.29 4.21 5.87
C PRO A 28 -8.16 3.70 7.00
N HIS A 29 -7.57 3.17 8.07
CA HIS A 29 -8.27 2.63 9.24
C HIS A 29 -9.16 3.69 9.91
N ASP A 30 -8.72 4.95 9.94
CA ASP A 30 -9.46 6.05 10.57
C ASP A 30 -10.71 6.46 9.79
N LYS A 31 -10.80 6.04 8.52
CA LYS A 31 -11.99 6.26 7.69
C LYS A 31 -13.05 5.17 7.87
N TRP A 32 -12.76 4.13 8.65
CA TRP A 32 -13.72 3.08 8.97
C TRP A 32 -14.48 3.43 10.25
N HIS A 33 -15.78 3.63 10.13
CA HIS A 33 -16.69 3.75 11.25
C HIS A 33 -17.84 2.74 11.10
N ASN A 34 -18.17 2.01 12.16
CA ASN A 34 -19.23 0.97 12.14
C ASN A 34 -19.13 0.01 10.93
N SER A 35 -17.92 -0.46 10.63
CA SER A 35 -17.65 -1.34 9.48
C SER A 35 -17.94 -0.75 8.09
N LYS A 36 -18.02 0.57 7.95
CA LYS A 36 -18.15 1.27 6.66
C LYS A 36 -17.03 2.29 6.48
N CYS A 37 -16.49 2.37 5.28
CA CYS A 37 -15.55 3.43 4.91
C CYS A 37 -16.30 4.58 4.25
N SER A 38 -16.07 5.81 4.70
CA SER A 38 -16.73 7.02 4.16
C SER A 38 -16.45 7.28 2.68
N SER A 39 -15.34 6.75 2.17
CA SER A 39 -14.87 6.97 0.79
C SER A 39 -14.78 5.66 -0.01
N TYR A 40 -15.54 4.64 0.37
CA TYR A 40 -15.57 3.38 -0.36
C TYR A 40 -16.08 3.61 -1.79
N ASN A 41 -15.29 3.24 -2.80
CA ASN A 41 -15.64 3.41 -4.21
C ASN A 41 -15.97 4.84 -4.66
N ASP A 42 -15.36 5.84 -4.01
CA ASP A 42 -15.49 7.23 -4.41
C ASP A 42 -14.70 7.51 -5.71
N LYS A 43 -15.44 7.72 -6.81
CA LYS A 43 -14.89 7.95 -8.15
C LYS A 43 -14.21 9.31 -8.28
N GLU A 44 -14.69 10.34 -7.56
CA GLU A 44 -14.11 11.67 -7.64
C GLU A 44 -12.73 11.70 -7.00
N LEU A 45 -12.61 11.05 -5.84
CA LEU A 45 -11.31 10.88 -5.18
C LEU A 45 -10.35 10.07 -6.05
N TYR A 46 -10.83 9.02 -6.71
CA TYR A 46 -10.00 8.24 -7.63
C TYR A 46 -9.50 9.08 -8.82
N ARG A 47 -10.37 9.92 -9.41
CA ARG A 47 -9.98 10.83 -10.48
C ARG A 47 -8.90 11.81 -10.02
N LYS A 48 -9.06 12.42 -8.84
CA LYS A 48 -8.04 13.32 -8.26
C LYS A 48 -6.69 12.63 -8.07
N TYR A 49 -6.68 11.37 -7.65
CA TYR A 49 -5.46 10.59 -7.54
C TYR A 49 -4.76 10.38 -8.89
N LEU A 50 -5.53 10.09 -9.95
CA LEU A 50 -4.97 9.95 -11.30
C LEU A 50 -4.38 11.27 -11.82
N GLU A 51 -5.09 12.39 -11.61
CA GLU A 51 -4.60 13.72 -11.96
C GLU A 51 -3.32 14.09 -11.19
N ASP A 52 -3.22 13.71 -9.92
CA ASP A 52 -2.03 13.94 -9.08
C ASP A 52 -0.83 13.09 -9.55
N LEU A 53 -1.06 11.83 -9.93
CA LEU A 53 -0.03 10.98 -10.51
C LEU A 53 0.50 11.51 -11.83
N GLU A 54 -0.36 12.10 -12.67
CA GLU A 54 0.04 12.71 -13.95
C GLU A 54 0.90 13.96 -13.73
N LYS A 55 0.57 14.77 -12.71
CA LYS A 55 1.35 15.97 -12.34
C LYS A 55 2.68 15.63 -11.67
N HIS A 56 2.72 14.53 -10.93
CA HIS A 56 3.88 14.10 -10.15
C HIS A 56 4.30 12.67 -10.52
N PRO A 57 4.78 12.45 -11.75
CA PRO A 57 5.27 11.14 -12.16
C PRO A 57 6.41 10.70 -11.24
N GLN A 58 6.34 9.46 -10.74
CA GLN A 58 7.45 8.92 -9.96
C GLN A 58 8.69 8.83 -10.85
N SER A 59 9.77 9.51 -10.47
CA SER A 59 11.04 9.43 -11.22
C SER A 59 11.44 7.98 -11.45
N ASP A 60 11.86 7.64 -12.67
CA ASP A 60 12.31 6.29 -13.05
C ASP A 60 13.37 5.73 -12.10
N ALA A 61 14.25 6.60 -11.58
CA ALA A 61 15.28 6.24 -10.59
C ALA A 61 14.70 5.70 -9.25
N LYS A 62 13.48 6.06 -8.89
CA LYS A 62 12.78 5.55 -7.69
C LYS A 62 12.13 4.20 -7.96
N ILE A 63 11.62 4.01 -9.18
CA ILE A 63 11.05 2.72 -9.63
C ILE A 63 12.16 1.67 -9.72
N GLN A 64 13.27 2.00 -10.40
CA GLN A 64 14.44 1.10 -10.51
C GLN A 64 15.02 0.71 -9.16
N ARG A 65 15.07 1.64 -8.19
CA ARG A 65 15.51 1.34 -6.82
C ARG A 65 14.58 0.35 -6.11
N LYS A 66 13.27 0.48 -6.28
CA LYS A 66 12.29 -0.48 -5.71
C LYS A 66 12.41 -1.86 -6.34
N GLU A 67 12.61 -1.94 -7.65
CA GLU A 67 12.79 -3.22 -8.34
C GLU A 67 14.07 -3.93 -7.92
N LYS A 68 15.21 -3.21 -7.87
CA LYS A 68 16.47 -3.75 -7.34
C LYS A 68 16.34 -4.25 -5.91
N ALA A 69 15.63 -3.51 -5.04
CA ALA A 69 15.40 -3.93 -3.67
C ALA A 69 14.53 -5.19 -3.56
N LYS A 70 13.53 -5.37 -4.44
CA LYS A 70 12.73 -6.59 -4.50
C LYS A 70 13.56 -7.81 -4.94
N LEU A 71 14.40 -7.64 -5.95
CA LEU A 71 15.32 -8.68 -6.44
C LEU A 71 16.28 -9.13 -5.32
N HIS A 72 16.93 -8.20 -4.64
CA HIS A 72 17.84 -8.51 -3.54
C HIS A 72 17.15 -9.20 -2.34
N ASN A 73 15.86 -8.96 -2.12
CA ASN A 73 15.09 -9.64 -1.06
C ASN A 73 14.75 -11.11 -1.41
N THR A 74 14.83 -11.47 -2.69
CA THR A 74 14.64 -12.84 -3.17
C THR A 74 15.94 -13.62 -3.36
N GLU A 75 17.09 -12.96 -3.18
CA GLU A 75 18.40 -13.62 -3.23
C GLU A 75 18.67 -14.40 -1.94
N GLU A 76 19.17 -15.63 -2.06
CA GLU A 76 19.61 -16.40 -0.88
C GLU A 76 20.82 -15.71 -0.23
N HIS A 77 20.59 -15.09 0.92
CA HIS A 77 21.68 -14.54 1.73
C HIS A 77 22.50 -15.67 2.35
N HIS A 78 23.74 -15.81 1.89
CA HIS A 78 24.72 -16.83 2.34
C HIS A 78 25.14 -16.70 3.82
N GLN A 79 24.61 -15.70 4.54
CA GLN A 79 24.74 -15.55 6.00
C GLN A 79 23.43 -16.00 6.65
N GLY A 80 23.40 -17.28 7.05
CA GLY A 80 22.24 -17.89 7.71
C GLY A 80 21.81 -17.11 8.94
N ASN A 81 20.75 -16.30 8.81
CA ASN A 81 20.03 -15.77 9.96
C ASN A 81 18.77 -16.60 10.11
N LYS A 82 18.80 -17.51 11.09
CA LYS A 82 17.68 -18.37 11.48
C LYS A 82 16.42 -17.52 11.58
N GLY A 83 15.41 -17.87 10.79
CA GLY A 83 14.05 -17.35 10.96
C GLY A 83 13.69 -17.41 12.43
N ARG A 84 13.50 -16.24 13.03
CA ARG A 84 13.10 -16.13 14.43
C ARG A 84 11.64 -16.56 14.51
N SER A 85 11.43 -17.84 14.79
CA SER A 85 10.16 -18.39 15.28
C SER A 85 9.61 -17.45 16.34
N SER A 86 8.36 -17.02 16.18
CA SER A 86 7.62 -16.34 17.24
C SER A 86 6.47 -17.25 17.63
N ASN A 87 6.51 -17.63 18.90
CA ASN A 87 5.56 -18.43 19.67
C ASN A 87 4.12 -17.87 19.58
#